data_AF-A0A6N3K8S9-F1
#
_entry.id   AF-A0A6N3K8S9-F1
#
_cell.length_a   1.000
_cell.length_b   1.000
_cell.length_c   1.000
_cell.angle_alpha   90.00
_cell.angle_beta   90.00
_cell.angle_gamma   90.00
#
_symmetry.space_group_name_H-M   'P 1'
#
loop_
_entity.id
_entity.type
_entity.pdbx_description
1 polymer ?
#
loop_
_entity_poly.entity_id
_entity_poly.type
_entity_poly.pdbx_seq_one_letter_code
_entity_poly.pdbx_strand_id
1 'polypeptide(L)'
;MDERTRELLDAAVREQLDTHSRVLPPWRAHPEIERYSIGWRMGYGEWHLMLWWHWWESAPMDQAARIAYFQADEPPHQWLDWAADQIWPDEDFGEASVRRLAAHGIGTRPLLFLDVDGTLLPFAGAALQMDDEPNPLLAGLSPEHGRRLAALPCDMVWATTWMAEANEVLAPRLGLPQLPIVDWPDEDDDDGRLHWKTRHLVEWAAGRRFVWVDDEITDADRSWVAANHSSPALLHRVNPRHGLTDADYNTIAGWLMKDGSTCMNEETTS
;
A
#
# COMPACT_ATOMS: atom_id res chain seq x y z
N MET A 1 -13.92 17.10 -27.03
CA MET A 1 -14.98 17.30 -26.04
C MET A 1 -15.97 18.32 -26.59
N ASP A 2 -17.27 18.01 -26.57
CA ASP A 2 -18.30 18.96 -27.00
C ASP A 2 -18.55 20.05 -25.94
N GLU A 3 -19.24 21.12 -26.34
CA GLU A 3 -19.50 22.29 -25.50
C GLU A 3 -20.36 21.94 -24.28
N ARG A 4 -21.33 21.05 -24.44
CA ARG A 4 -22.22 20.63 -23.36
C ARG A 4 -21.46 19.84 -22.29
N THR A 5 -20.59 18.91 -22.69
CA THR A 5 -19.73 18.19 -21.74
C THR A 5 -18.84 19.16 -20.97
N ARG A 6 -18.24 20.15 -21.64
CA ARG A 6 -17.41 21.16 -20.98
C ARG A 6 -18.20 21.95 -19.92
N GLU A 7 -19.41 22.42 -20.25
CA GLU A 7 -20.27 23.13 -19.30
C GLU A 7 -20.62 22.29 -18.06
N LEU A 8 -20.86 20.99 -18.25
CA LEU A 8 -21.12 20.07 -17.15
C LEU A 8 -19.89 19.87 -16.26
N LEU A 9 -18.70 19.74 -16.84
CA LEU A 9 -17.46 19.64 -16.07
C LEU A 9 -17.18 20.94 -15.31
N ASP A 10 -17.36 22.11 -15.92
CA ASP A 10 -17.21 23.40 -15.25
C ASP A 10 -18.16 23.53 -14.05
N ALA A 11 -19.40 23.06 -14.17
CA ALA A 11 -20.37 23.06 -13.07
C ALA A 11 -19.95 22.13 -11.94
N ALA A 12 -19.51 20.91 -12.26
CA ALA A 12 -19.10 19.93 -11.27
C ALA A 12 -17.76 20.31 -10.58
N VAL A 13 -16.84 20.98 -11.28
CA VAL A 13 -15.64 21.56 -10.67
C VAL A 13 -16.02 22.65 -9.65
N ARG A 14 -16.97 23.54 -9.98
CA ARG A 14 -17.45 24.54 -9.02
C ARG A 14 -18.06 23.89 -7.78
N GLU A 15 -18.87 22.85 -7.95
CA GLU A 15 -19.47 22.11 -6.82
C GLU A 15 -18.41 21.49 -5.90
N GLN A 16 -17.37 20.89 -6.47
CA GLN A 16 -16.23 20.35 -5.71
C GLN A 16 -15.49 21.44 -4.94
N LEU A 17 -15.20 22.58 -5.59
CA LEU A 17 -14.54 23.71 -4.95
C LEU A 17 -15.40 24.32 -3.83
N ASP A 18 -16.71 24.46 -4.03
CA ASP A 18 -17.63 25.00 -3.02
C ASP A 18 -17.76 24.06 -1.81
N THR A 19 -17.75 22.74 -2.05
CA THR A 19 -17.96 21.73 -1.00
C THR A 19 -16.68 21.40 -0.24
N HIS A 20 -15.57 21.25 -0.94
CA HIS A 20 -14.31 20.72 -0.40
C HIS A 20 -13.18 21.75 -0.40
N SER A 21 -13.40 22.96 -0.93
CA SER A 21 -12.36 23.98 -1.15
C SER A 21 -11.22 23.51 -2.08
N ARG A 22 -11.41 22.38 -2.78
CA ARG A 22 -10.48 21.77 -3.74
C ARG A 22 -11.24 20.75 -4.59
N VAL A 23 -10.69 20.37 -5.73
CA VAL A 23 -11.14 19.17 -6.44
C VAL A 23 -10.45 17.95 -5.81
N LEU A 24 -11.23 16.97 -5.36
CA LEU A 24 -10.69 15.80 -4.68
C LEU A 24 -9.88 14.91 -5.64
N PRO A 25 -8.70 14.39 -5.23
CA PRO A 25 -7.99 13.42 -6.04
C PRO A 25 -8.76 12.09 -6.11
N PRO A 26 -8.48 11.23 -7.10
CA PRO A 26 -9.25 10.01 -7.35
C PRO A 26 -9.49 9.12 -6.12
N TRP A 27 -8.43 8.83 -5.35
CA TRP A 27 -8.51 7.98 -4.15
C TRP A 27 -9.26 8.61 -2.97
N ARG A 28 -9.53 9.92 -3.00
CA ARG A 28 -10.35 10.58 -1.98
C ARG A 28 -11.82 10.66 -2.40
N ALA A 29 -12.07 10.81 -3.69
CA ALA A 29 -13.42 10.84 -4.23
C ALA A 29 -14.06 9.44 -4.22
N HIS A 30 -13.31 8.42 -4.61
CA HIS A 30 -13.77 7.04 -4.75
C HIS A 30 -12.75 6.04 -4.18
N PRO A 31 -12.52 6.02 -2.84
CA PRO A 31 -11.59 5.11 -2.19
C PRO A 31 -11.92 3.63 -2.41
N GLU A 32 -13.18 3.30 -2.72
CA GLU A 32 -13.69 1.96 -2.99
C GLU A 32 -13.32 1.41 -4.39
N ILE A 33 -12.87 2.26 -5.32
CA ILE A 33 -12.49 1.81 -6.66
C ILE A 33 -10.98 1.59 -6.71
N GLU A 34 -10.56 0.33 -6.79
CA GLU A 34 -9.15 -0.03 -7.04
C GLU A 34 -8.62 0.63 -8.32
N ARG A 35 -7.37 1.13 -8.28
CA ARG A 35 -6.83 2.01 -9.34
C ARG A 35 -6.95 1.42 -10.75
N TYR A 36 -6.67 0.13 -10.93
CA TYR A 36 -6.66 -0.50 -12.25
C TYR A 36 -8.00 -1.15 -12.63
N SER A 37 -9.00 -1.04 -11.75
CA SER A 37 -10.35 -1.56 -11.98
C SER A 37 -11.02 -0.91 -13.18
N ILE A 38 -11.91 -1.66 -13.82
CA ILE A 38 -12.77 -1.17 -14.89
C ILE A 38 -13.68 -0.02 -14.43
N GLY A 39 -13.90 0.16 -13.12
CA GLY A 39 -14.66 1.27 -12.56
C GLY A 39 -14.15 2.67 -12.94
N TRP A 40 -12.84 2.80 -13.21
CA TRP A 40 -12.22 4.04 -13.68
C TRP A 40 -12.32 4.25 -15.21
N ARG A 41 -12.63 3.21 -15.98
CA ARG A 41 -12.66 3.24 -17.45
C ARG A 41 -14.06 3.15 -18.05
N MET A 42 -15.00 2.53 -17.34
CA MET A 42 -16.37 2.28 -17.81
C MET A 42 -17.40 2.44 -16.67
N GLY A 43 -16.99 3.03 -15.54
CA GLY A 43 -17.83 3.24 -14.34
C GLY A 43 -17.94 4.70 -13.97
N TYR A 44 -18.53 4.99 -12.79
CA TYR A 44 -18.70 6.36 -12.32
C TYR A 44 -17.37 7.06 -11.99
N GLY A 45 -16.29 6.30 -11.77
CA GLY A 45 -14.95 6.85 -11.57
C GLY A 45 -14.38 7.54 -12.82
N GLU A 46 -14.78 7.10 -14.03
CA GLU A 46 -14.37 7.73 -15.30
C GLU A 46 -14.78 9.21 -15.34
N TRP A 47 -16.02 9.51 -14.92
CA TRP A 47 -16.52 10.87 -14.85
C TRP A 47 -15.69 11.74 -13.89
N HIS A 48 -15.30 11.19 -12.74
CA HIS A 48 -14.46 11.92 -11.78
C HIS A 48 -13.07 12.21 -12.35
N LEU A 49 -12.47 11.27 -13.08
CA LEU A 49 -11.19 11.50 -13.75
C LEU A 49 -11.29 12.59 -14.83
N MET A 50 -12.35 12.59 -15.63
CA MET A 50 -12.60 13.65 -16.61
C MET A 50 -12.70 15.03 -15.95
N LEU A 51 -13.45 15.11 -14.85
CA LEU A 51 -13.57 16.33 -14.03
C LEU A 51 -12.22 16.75 -13.45
N TRP A 52 -11.47 15.81 -12.89
CA TRP A 52 -10.19 16.08 -12.25
C TRP A 52 -9.19 16.63 -13.27
N TRP A 53 -9.05 15.99 -14.43
CA TRP A 53 -8.15 16.47 -15.49
C TRP A 53 -8.59 17.82 -16.08
N HIS A 54 -9.90 18.01 -16.31
CA HIS A 54 -10.44 19.29 -16.78
C HIS A 54 -10.07 20.45 -15.84
N TRP A 55 -10.14 20.21 -14.53
CA TRP A 55 -9.64 21.17 -13.53
C TRP A 55 -8.12 21.28 -13.51
N TRP A 56 -7.39 20.16 -13.49
CA TRP A 56 -5.93 20.11 -13.37
C TRP A 56 -5.20 20.86 -14.50
N GLU A 57 -5.72 20.75 -15.72
CA GLU A 57 -5.17 21.41 -16.91
C GLU A 57 -5.51 22.91 -16.98
N SER A 58 -6.64 23.33 -16.40
CA SER A 58 -7.10 24.72 -16.44
C SER A 58 -6.65 25.56 -15.24
N ALA A 59 -6.35 24.91 -14.11
CA ALA A 59 -5.92 25.59 -12.90
C ALA A 59 -4.51 26.20 -13.09
N PRO A 60 -4.28 27.47 -12.68
CA PRO A 60 -3.00 28.14 -12.82
C PRO A 60 -2.01 27.70 -11.73
N MET A 61 -1.69 26.41 -11.70
CA MET A 61 -0.77 25.80 -10.74
C MET A 61 0.62 25.65 -11.33
N ASP A 62 1.62 26.23 -10.66
CA ASP A 62 3.02 25.90 -10.92
C ASP A 62 3.38 24.52 -10.32
N GLN A 63 4.62 24.07 -10.55
CA GLN A 63 5.08 22.78 -10.05
C GLN A 63 5.01 22.68 -8.51
N ALA A 64 5.29 23.77 -7.78
CA ALA A 64 5.24 23.77 -6.33
C ALA A 64 3.81 23.60 -5.82
N ALA A 65 2.83 24.24 -6.47
CA ALA A 65 1.41 24.07 -6.18
C ALA A 65 0.93 22.65 -6.48
N ARG A 66 1.39 22.03 -7.59
CA ARG A 66 1.07 20.63 -7.92
C ARG A 66 1.61 19.64 -6.88
N ILE A 67 2.84 19.86 -6.40
CA ILE A 67 3.42 19.07 -5.31
C ILE A 67 2.60 19.26 -4.02
N ALA A 68 2.29 20.52 -3.67
CA ALA A 68 1.51 20.84 -2.48
C ALA A 68 0.11 20.20 -2.49
N TYR A 69 -0.50 20.06 -3.67
CA TYR A 69 -1.77 19.35 -3.83
C TYR A 69 -1.67 17.89 -3.35
N PHE A 70 -0.66 17.16 -3.81
CA PHE A 70 -0.44 15.76 -3.39
C PHE A 70 0.14 15.61 -1.99
N GLN A 71 0.79 16.64 -1.43
CA GLN A 71 1.16 16.66 -0.01
C GLN A 71 -0.06 16.79 0.91
N ALA A 72 -1.10 17.53 0.46
CA ALA A 72 -2.28 17.80 1.27
C ALA A 72 -3.24 16.59 1.35
N ASP A 73 -3.26 15.75 0.32
CA ASP A 73 -3.97 14.46 0.28
C ASP A 73 -3.00 13.42 -0.30
N GLU A 74 -2.19 12.81 0.57
CA GLU A 74 -1.13 11.89 0.15
C GLU A 74 -1.69 10.72 -0.68
N PRO A 75 -1.10 10.41 -1.86
CA PRO A 75 -1.51 9.26 -2.65
C PRO A 75 -1.19 7.95 -1.91
N PRO A 76 -2.12 6.98 -1.89
CA PRO A 76 -1.79 5.60 -1.54
C PRO A 76 -0.67 5.09 -2.44
N HIS A 77 0.05 4.04 -1.99
CA HIS A 77 1.19 3.50 -2.72
C HIS A 77 0.90 3.28 -4.21
N GLN A 78 -0.22 2.61 -4.48
CA GLN A 78 -0.68 2.28 -5.82
C GLN A 78 -1.06 3.50 -6.65
N TRP A 79 -0.96 4.74 -6.18
CA TRP A 79 -1.25 5.98 -6.93
C TRP A 79 0.00 6.87 -7.10
N LEU A 80 1.15 6.48 -6.53
CA LEU A 80 2.35 7.31 -6.50
C LEU A 80 2.92 7.58 -7.90
N ASP A 81 3.08 6.57 -8.73
CA ASP A 81 3.54 6.74 -10.12
C ASP A 81 2.57 7.59 -10.96
N TRP A 82 1.25 7.44 -10.76
CA TRP A 82 0.27 8.33 -11.41
C TRP A 82 0.41 9.78 -10.96
N ALA A 83 0.54 10.01 -9.65
CA ALA A 83 0.72 11.34 -9.09
C ALA A 83 2.03 11.98 -9.60
N ALA A 84 3.12 11.20 -9.70
CA ALA A 84 4.37 11.67 -10.27
C ALA A 84 4.22 12.12 -11.72
N ASP A 85 3.52 11.34 -12.55
CA ASP A 85 3.20 11.68 -13.95
C ASP A 85 2.39 12.99 -14.05
N GLN A 86 1.47 13.25 -13.11
CA GLN A 86 0.70 14.50 -13.12
C GLN A 86 1.57 15.74 -12.81
N ILE A 87 2.69 15.58 -12.10
CA ILE A 87 3.63 16.66 -11.77
C ILE A 87 4.71 16.78 -12.85
N TRP A 88 5.24 15.66 -13.33
CA TRP A 88 6.38 15.55 -14.24
C TRP A 88 6.06 14.58 -15.40
N PRO A 89 5.24 15.01 -16.39
CA PRO A 89 4.80 14.13 -17.48
C PRO A 89 5.90 13.74 -18.48
N ASP A 90 7.06 14.42 -18.42
CA ASP A 90 8.20 14.15 -19.31
C ASP A 90 9.19 13.12 -18.72
N GLU A 91 8.95 12.58 -17.51
CA GLU A 91 9.81 11.58 -16.88
C GLU A 91 9.29 10.16 -17.05
N ASP A 92 10.22 9.19 -17.11
CA ASP A 92 9.87 7.77 -17.22
C ASP A 92 9.10 7.29 -15.97
N PHE A 93 8.10 6.45 -16.19
CA PHE A 93 7.33 5.81 -15.12
C PHE A 93 8.21 4.87 -14.28
N GLY A 94 7.89 4.74 -12.98
CA GLY A 94 8.46 3.71 -12.10
C GLY A 94 9.21 4.25 -10.88
N GLU A 95 10.16 3.46 -10.36
CA GLU A 95 10.84 3.70 -9.08
C GLU A 95 11.50 5.08 -8.99
N ALA A 96 12.08 5.60 -10.08
CA ALA A 96 12.73 6.91 -10.09
C ALA A 96 11.74 8.05 -9.76
N SER A 97 10.57 8.00 -10.37
CA SER A 97 9.50 9.00 -10.19
C SER A 97 8.87 8.89 -8.79
N VAL A 98 8.70 7.68 -8.28
CA VAL A 98 8.27 7.44 -6.88
C VAL A 98 9.32 7.94 -5.88
N ARG A 99 10.61 7.72 -6.14
CA ARG A 99 11.71 8.21 -5.30
C ARG A 99 11.76 9.74 -5.30
N ARG A 100 11.45 10.38 -6.43
CA ARG A 100 11.36 11.83 -6.53
C ARG A 100 10.21 12.38 -5.69
N LEU A 101 9.04 11.74 -5.70
CA LEU A 101 7.93 12.09 -4.79
C LEU A 101 8.37 12.00 -3.32
N ALA A 102 9.09 10.94 -2.95
CA ALA A 102 9.59 10.77 -1.58
C ALA A 102 10.53 11.90 -1.15
N ALA A 103 11.35 12.46 -2.06
CA ALA A 103 12.17 13.64 -1.80
C ALA A 103 11.34 14.91 -1.48
N HIS A 104 10.07 14.92 -1.87
CA HIS A 104 9.09 15.95 -1.52
C HIS A 104 8.17 15.55 -0.36
N GLY A 105 8.48 14.47 0.36
CA GLY A 105 7.68 14.02 1.51
C GLY A 105 6.43 13.23 1.15
N ILE A 106 6.25 12.86 -0.12
CA ILE A 106 5.08 12.11 -0.61
C ILE A 106 5.44 10.62 -0.75
N GLY A 107 4.63 9.71 -0.19
CA GLY A 107 4.85 8.27 -0.24
C GLY A 107 5.97 7.80 0.69
N THR A 108 6.25 8.54 1.78
CA THR A 108 7.42 8.28 2.65
C THR A 108 7.15 7.29 3.79
N ARG A 109 5.87 7.04 4.11
CA ARG A 109 5.49 6.06 5.13
C ARG A 109 6.03 4.66 4.77
N PRO A 110 6.49 3.85 5.72
CA PRO A 110 6.87 2.48 5.41
C PRO A 110 5.65 1.64 5.00
N LEU A 111 5.86 0.65 4.16
CA LEU A 111 4.86 -0.38 3.84
C LEU A 111 4.87 -1.50 4.89
N LEU A 112 3.72 -2.14 5.11
CA LEU A 112 3.61 -3.41 5.82
C LEU A 112 2.85 -4.40 4.95
N PHE A 113 3.56 -5.37 4.41
CA PHE A 113 3.00 -6.53 3.71
C PHE A 113 2.60 -7.59 4.74
N LEU A 114 1.31 -7.90 4.78
CA LEU A 114 0.71 -8.75 5.79
C LEU A 114 0.16 -10.03 5.18
N ASP A 115 0.77 -11.15 5.53
CA ASP A 115 0.21 -12.46 5.29
C ASP A 115 -0.87 -12.82 6.34
N VAL A 116 -1.64 -13.87 6.09
CA VAL A 116 -2.81 -14.28 6.88
C VAL A 116 -2.61 -15.63 7.55
N ASP A 117 -2.45 -16.70 6.78
CA ASP A 117 -2.39 -18.07 7.28
C ASP A 117 -1.08 -18.29 8.04
N GLY A 118 -1.12 -18.85 9.25
CA GLY A 118 0.07 -18.93 10.12
C GLY A 118 0.50 -17.58 10.72
N THR A 119 0.03 -16.45 10.19
CA THR A 119 0.38 -15.11 10.65
C THR A 119 -0.68 -14.51 11.58
N LEU A 120 -1.85 -14.16 11.04
CA LEU A 120 -3.02 -13.72 11.80
C LEU A 120 -3.92 -14.89 12.21
N LEU A 121 -3.86 -15.97 11.43
CA LEU A 121 -4.63 -17.19 11.62
C LEU A 121 -3.69 -18.32 12.04
N PRO A 122 -3.40 -18.46 13.35
CA PRO A 122 -2.49 -19.50 13.82
C PRO A 122 -3.05 -20.90 13.52
N PHE A 123 -2.21 -21.82 13.04
CA PHE A 123 -2.63 -23.18 12.70
C PHE A 123 -3.07 -24.00 13.92
N ALA A 124 -2.63 -23.62 15.13
CA ALA A 124 -3.16 -24.21 16.37
C ALA A 124 -4.64 -23.85 16.61
N GLY A 125 -5.14 -22.75 16.02
CA GLY A 125 -6.53 -22.32 16.11
C GLY A 125 -7.52 -23.27 15.43
N ALA A 126 -7.08 -24.06 14.44
CA ALA A 126 -7.93 -25.07 13.78
C ALA A 126 -8.48 -26.14 14.74
N ALA A 127 -7.87 -26.31 15.92
CA ALA A 127 -8.33 -27.25 16.94
C ALA A 127 -9.52 -26.70 17.78
N LEU A 128 -9.86 -25.42 17.65
CA LEU A 128 -10.95 -24.74 18.35
C LEU A 128 -12.21 -24.72 17.47
N GLN A 129 -12.81 -25.88 17.20
CA GLN A 129 -14.03 -25.96 16.38
C GLN A 129 -15.23 -25.27 17.06
N MET A 130 -15.96 -24.48 16.26
CA MET A 130 -17.37 -24.15 16.46
C MET A 130 -18.09 -24.41 15.12
N ASP A 131 -19.22 -25.12 15.17
CA ASP A 131 -19.81 -25.90 14.05
C ASP A 131 -20.36 -25.13 12.83
N ASP A 132 -20.13 -23.82 12.68
CA ASP A 132 -20.73 -23.01 11.59
C ASP A 132 -19.74 -22.13 10.78
N GLU A 133 -18.42 -22.16 11.03
CA GLU A 133 -17.46 -21.30 10.30
C GLU A 133 -16.84 -22.04 9.08
N PRO A 134 -16.89 -21.48 7.84
CA PRO A 134 -16.39 -22.13 6.63
C PRO A 134 -14.88 -22.39 6.63
N ASN A 135 -14.10 -21.54 7.32
CA ASN A 135 -12.68 -21.74 7.52
C ASN A 135 -12.39 -21.95 9.02
N PRO A 136 -11.95 -23.15 9.45
CA PRO A 136 -11.74 -23.45 10.86
C PRO A 136 -10.67 -22.59 11.53
N LEU A 137 -9.77 -21.96 10.76
CA LEU A 137 -8.75 -21.08 11.30
C LEU A 137 -9.30 -19.72 11.76
N LEU A 138 -10.45 -19.28 11.23
CA LEU A 138 -11.06 -18.01 11.62
C LEU A 138 -11.48 -17.97 13.09
N ALA A 139 -11.74 -19.13 13.71
CA ALA A 139 -11.98 -19.23 15.15
C ALA A 139 -10.77 -18.79 15.99
N GLY A 140 -9.55 -18.88 15.42
CA GLY A 140 -8.31 -18.43 16.04
C GLY A 140 -8.04 -16.93 15.87
N LEU A 141 -8.83 -16.20 15.06
CA LEU A 141 -8.61 -14.78 14.81
C LEU A 141 -8.96 -13.93 16.03
N SER A 142 -7.96 -13.27 16.61
CA SER A 142 -8.20 -12.29 17.68
C SER A 142 -8.56 -10.92 17.10
N PRO A 143 -9.71 -10.31 17.46
CA PRO A 143 -10.04 -8.94 17.06
C PRO A 143 -9.02 -7.90 17.53
N GLU A 144 -8.21 -8.22 18.55
CA GLU A 144 -7.18 -7.32 19.06
C GLU A 144 -6.10 -7.00 18.03
N HIS A 145 -5.85 -7.90 17.07
CA HIS A 145 -4.94 -7.64 15.96
C HIS A 145 -5.31 -6.36 15.21
N GLY A 146 -6.61 -6.10 15.04
CA GLY A 146 -7.10 -4.91 14.37
C GLY A 146 -6.64 -3.61 15.01
N ARG A 147 -6.85 -3.47 16.32
CA ARG A 147 -6.42 -2.27 17.07
C ARG A 147 -4.90 -2.08 17.04
N ARG A 148 -4.14 -3.17 17.10
CA ARG A 148 -2.66 -3.12 17.10
C ARG A 148 -2.08 -2.81 15.73
N LEU A 149 -2.64 -3.41 14.69
CA LEU A 149 -2.30 -3.14 13.30
C LEU A 149 -2.59 -1.67 12.93
N ALA A 150 -3.77 -1.16 13.29
CA ALA A 150 -4.15 0.24 13.06
C ALA A 150 -3.27 1.25 13.80
N ALA A 151 -2.56 0.85 14.86
CA ALA A 151 -1.66 1.72 15.61
C ALA A 151 -0.24 1.82 15.00
N LEU A 152 0.11 0.98 14.03
CA LEU A 152 1.41 1.01 13.39
C LEU A 152 1.53 2.20 12.41
N PRO A 153 2.62 2.97 12.43
CA PRO A 153 2.79 4.15 11.57
C PRO A 153 3.25 3.75 10.15
N CYS A 154 2.52 2.88 9.49
CA CYS A 154 2.80 2.37 8.15
C CYS A 154 1.55 2.42 7.25
N ASP A 155 1.75 2.16 5.97
CA ASP A 155 0.67 1.84 5.03
C ASP A 155 0.60 0.32 4.88
N MET A 156 -0.56 -0.26 5.15
CA MET A 156 -0.72 -1.71 5.20
C MET A 156 -1.24 -2.27 3.88
N VAL A 157 -0.77 -3.46 3.52
CA VAL A 157 -1.07 -4.13 2.26
C VAL A 157 -1.26 -5.62 2.53
N TRP A 158 -2.32 -6.21 2.00
CA TRP A 158 -2.51 -7.66 2.03
C TRP A 158 -1.52 -8.35 1.10
N ALA A 159 -0.70 -9.24 1.65
CA ALA A 159 0.28 -10.04 0.93
C ALA A 159 -0.01 -11.54 1.16
N THR A 160 -1.20 -11.95 0.73
CA THR A 160 -1.78 -13.26 1.01
C THR A 160 -2.45 -13.85 -0.23
N THR A 161 -2.61 -15.17 -0.25
CA THR A 161 -3.38 -15.90 -1.26
C THR A 161 -4.89 -15.68 -1.14
N TRP A 162 -5.36 -15.10 -0.02
CA TRP A 162 -6.76 -14.70 0.15
C TRP A 162 -7.17 -13.53 -0.72
N MET A 163 -6.24 -12.77 -1.30
CA MET A 163 -6.54 -11.68 -2.24
C MET A 163 -7.69 -10.77 -1.79
N ALA A 164 -8.74 -10.60 -2.61
CA ALA A 164 -9.88 -9.75 -2.32
C ALA A 164 -10.71 -10.24 -1.12
N GLU A 165 -10.77 -11.55 -0.92
CA GLU A 165 -11.48 -12.17 0.20
C GLU A 165 -10.92 -11.74 1.56
N ALA A 166 -9.65 -11.33 1.64
CA ALA A 166 -9.10 -10.73 2.87
C ALA A 166 -9.86 -9.46 3.28
N ASN A 167 -10.22 -8.61 2.31
CA ASN A 167 -11.02 -7.41 2.56
C ASN A 167 -12.50 -7.73 2.85
N GLU A 168 -13.04 -8.81 2.29
CA GLU A 168 -14.43 -9.20 2.52
C GLU A 168 -14.63 -9.88 3.89
N VAL A 169 -13.65 -10.67 4.32
CA VAL A 169 -13.78 -11.55 5.49
C VAL A 169 -13.02 -11.01 6.70
N LEU A 170 -11.75 -10.63 6.54
CA LEU A 170 -10.85 -10.31 7.65
C LEU A 170 -10.94 -8.85 8.05
N ALA A 171 -10.94 -7.92 7.09
CA ALA A 171 -10.96 -6.48 7.40
C ALA A 171 -12.14 -6.09 8.31
N PRO A 172 -13.40 -6.54 8.08
CA PRO A 172 -14.53 -6.23 8.97
C PRO A 172 -14.38 -6.85 10.37
N ARG A 173 -13.86 -8.08 10.47
CA ARG A 173 -13.62 -8.77 11.75
C ARG A 173 -12.53 -8.09 12.58
N LEU A 174 -11.55 -7.48 11.91
CA LEU A 174 -10.46 -6.73 12.51
C LEU A 174 -10.80 -5.24 12.70
N GLY A 175 -11.92 -4.76 12.17
CA GLY A 175 -12.22 -3.32 12.16
C GLY A 175 -11.19 -2.49 11.38
N LEU A 176 -10.53 -3.10 10.39
CA LEU A 176 -9.62 -2.43 9.46
C LEU A 176 -10.41 -1.88 8.27
N PRO A 177 -9.94 -0.78 7.64
CA PRO A 177 -10.46 -0.38 6.33
C PRO A 177 -10.11 -1.44 5.27
N GLN A 178 -10.68 -1.30 4.07
CA GLN A 178 -10.15 -2.03 2.92
C GLN A 178 -8.69 -1.63 2.70
N LEU A 179 -7.83 -2.63 2.53
CA LEU A 179 -6.40 -2.44 2.28
C LEU A 179 -6.07 -2.77 0.82
N PRO A 180 -5.04 -2.13 0.25
CA PRO A 180 -4.42 -2.59 -0.99
C PRO A 180 -4.05 -4.07 -0.93
N ILE A 181 -4.12 -4.74 -2.07
CA ILE A 181 -3.77 -6.15 -2.23
C ILE A 181 -2.56 -6.21 -3.17
N VAL A 182 -1.59 -7.07 -2.86
CA VAL A 182 -0.52 -7.38 -3.81
C VAL A 182 -1.08 -8.25 -4.92
N ASP A 183 -0.99 -7.78 -6.15
CA ASP A 183 -1.29 -8.58 -7.34
C ASP A 183 -0.10 -9.52 -7.61
N TRP A 184 -0.39 -10.81 -7.69
CA TRP A 184 0.60 -11.84 -8.02
C TRP A 184 0.52 -12.17 -9.52
N PRO A 185 1.66 -12.32 -10.22
CA PRO A 185 1.63 -12.77 -11.61
C PRO A 185 1.14 -14.22 -11.73
N ASP A 186 0.63 -14.58 -12.91
CA ASP A 186 0.15 -15.94 -13.19
C ASP A 186 1.29 -16.99 -13.25
N GLU A 187 2.53 -16.56 -13.49
CA GLU A 187 3.72 -17.41 -13.60
C GLU A 187 4.76 -17.05 -12.54
N ASP A 188 5.20 -18.05 -11.78
CA ASP A 188 6.29 -17.91 -10.82
C ASP A 188 7.66 -18.13 -11.52
N ASP A 189 8.56 -17.14 -11.44
CA ASP A 189 9.99 -17.31 -11.72
C ASP A 189 10.66 -18.06 -10.54
N ASP A 190 10.18 -19.26 -10.24
CA ASP A 190 10.62 -20.08 -9.12
C ASP A 190 11.88 -20.88 -9.47
N ASP A 191 13.03 -20.43 -8.96
CA ASP A 191 14.28 -21.19 -8.96
C ASP A 191 14.40 -22.16 -7.76
N GLY A 192 13.36 -22.25 -6.93
CA GLY A 192 13.24 -23.07 -5.73
C GLY A 192 14.04 -22.55 -4.53
N ARG A 193 14.68 -21.37 -4.64
CA ARG A 193 15.61 -20.86 -3.62
C ARG A 193 15.02 -19.79 -2.73
N LEU A 194 14.07 -19.01 -3.26
CA LEU A 194 13.38 -17.95 -2.55
C LEU A 194 11.92 -18.32 -2.37
N HIS A 195 11.30 -17.76 -1.34
CA HIS A 195 9.85 -17.73 -1.27
C HIS A 195 9.28 -16.99 -2.48
N TRP A 196 8.22 -17.52 -3.08
CA TRP A 196 7.64 -17.00 -4.33
C TRP A 196 7.21 -15.53 -4.22
N LYS A 197 6.69 -15.09 -3.05
CA LYS A 197 6.36 -13.67 -2.80
C LYS A 197 7.58 -12.73 -2.79
N THR A 198 8.80 -13.22 -2.54
CA THR A 198 9.95 -12.36 -2.20
C THR A 198 10.28 -11.33 -3.29
N ARG A 199 10.35 -11.76 -4.56
CA ARG A 199 10.69 -10.88 -5.67
C ARG A 199 9.57 -9.86 -5.92
N HIS A 200 8.32 -10.33 -5.92
CA HIS A 200 7.14 -9.50 -6.14
C HIS A 200 6.94 -8.45 -5.06
N LEU A 201 7.19 -8.77 -3.79
CA LEU A 201 7.10 -7.78 -2.71
C LEU A 201 8.16 -6.68 -2.83
N VAL A 202 9.37 -7.00 -3.29
CA VAL A 202 10.42 -6.00 -3.54
C VAL A 202 10.06 -5.11 -4.72
N GLU A 203 9.55 -5.70 -5.81
CA GLU A 203 9.06 -4.94 -6.96
C GLU A 203 7.88 -4.04 -6.60
N TRP A 204 6.87 -4.59 -5.92
CA TRP A 204 5.72 -3.84 -5.44
C TRP A 204 6.15 -2.72 -4.51
N ALA A 205 7.12 -2.92 -3.62
CA ALA A 205 7.61 -1.85 -2.75
C ALA A 205 8.20 -0.66 -3.52
N ALA A 206 8.64 -0.84 -4.77
CA ALA A 206 9.18 0.20 -5.64
C ALA A 206 10.20 1.11 -4.93
N GLY A 207 11.15 0.49 -4.24
CA GLY A 207 12.20 1.20 -3.49
C GLY A 207 11.76 1.80 -2.14
N ARG A 208 10.49 1.66 -1.72
CA ARG A 208 10.04 2.10 -0.38
C ARG A 208 10.54 1.18 0.73
N ARG A 209 10.69 1.75 1.93
CA ARG A 209 10.96 0.98 3.14
C ARG A 209 9.76 0.08 3.44
N PHE A 210 9.98 -1.18 3.81
CA PHE A 210 8.87 -2.08 4.09
C PHE A 210 9.15 -3.07 5.23
N VAL A 211 8.07 -3.56 5.84
CA VAL A 211 8.03 -4.75 6.67
C VAL A 211 7.25 -5.84 5.92
N TRP A 212 7.77 -7.06 5.86
CA TRP A 212 7.02 -8.23 5.40
C TRP A 212 6.82 -9.17 6.58
N VAL A 213 5.56 -9.45 6.93
CA VAL A 213 5.16 -10.28 8.07
C VAL A 213 4.49 -11.55 7.54
N ASP A 214 5.16 -12.69 7.74
CA ASP A 214 4.76 -13.98 7.16
C ASP A 214 5.49 -15.12 7.89
N ASP A 215 4.91 -16.31 7.98
CA ASP A 215 5.49 -17.44 8.71
C ASP A 215 6.47 -18.29 7.87
N GLU A 216 6.37 -18.20 6.54
CA GLU A 216 7.15 -18.99 5.59
C GLU A 216 8.52 -18.36 5.24
N ILE A 217 8.78 -17.13 5.70
CA ILE A 217 10.05 -16.41 5.49
C ILE A 217 11.27 -17.26 5.89
N THR A 218 12.26 -17.30 5.00
CA THR A 218 13.54 -17.99 5.22
C THR A 218 14.74 -17.04 5.30
N ASP A 219 15.90 -17.56 5.68
CA ASP A 219 17.16 -16.80 5.67
C ASP A 219 17.66 -16.49 4.25
N ALA A 220 17.24 -17.29 3.25
CA ALA A 220 17.52 -17.02 1.85
C ALA A 220 16.82 -15.74 1.39
N ASP A 221 15.55 -15.57 1.76
CA ASP A 221 14.77 -14.36 1.47
C ASP A 221 15.41 -13.12 2.10
N ARG A 222 15.80 -13.22 3.38
CA ARG A 222 16.49 -12.12 4.10
C ARG A 222 17.76 -11.70 3.39
N SER A 223 18.59 -12.68 3.03
CA SER A 223 19.88 -12.44 2.37
C SER A 223 19.68 -11.83 0.98
N TRP A 224 18.68 -12.30 0.24
CA TRP A 224 18.38 -11.79 -1.09
C TRP A 224 17.82 -10.37 -1.04
N VAL A 225 16.84 -10.09 -0.18
CA VAL A 225 16.27 -8.74 -0.04
C VAL A 225 17.33 -7.75 0.41
N ALA A 226 18.20 -8.10 1.36
CA ALA A 226 19.30 -7.24 1.80
C ALA A 226 20.29 -6.89 0.68
N ALA A 227 20.45 -7.76 -0.32
CA ALA A 227 21.34 -7.54 -1.46
C ALA A 227 20.66 -6.83 -2.64
N ASN A 228 19.33 -6.89 -2.76
CA ASN A 228 18.60 -6.44 -3.96
C ASN A 228 17.63 -5.26 -3.70
N HIS A 229 17.31 -4.95 -2.44
CA HIS A 229 16.45 -3.81 -2.10
C HIS A 229 17.27 -2.64 -1.57
N SER A 230 17.11 -1.46 -2.19
CA SER A 230 17.93 -0.27 -1.90
C SER A 230 17.57 0.42 -0.58
N SER A 231 16.34 0.25 -0.11
CA SER A 231 15.82 0.81 1.13
C SER A 231 15.81 -0.22 2.27
N PRO A 232 15.80 0.22 3.54
CA PRO A 232 15.63 -0.71 4.66
C PRO A 232 14.36 -1.56 4.53
N ALA A 233 14.53 -2.89 4.70
CA ALA A 233 13.43 -3.83 4.81
C ALA A 233 13.56 -4.71 6.06
N LEU A 234 12.44 -4.98 6.73
CA LEU A 234 12.34 -5.98 7.79
C LEU A 234 11.49 -7.16 7.30
N LEU A 235 12.11 -8.32 7.15
CA LEU A 235 11.37 -9.57 7.00
C LEU A 235 11.11 -10.10 8.42
N HIS A 236 9.87 -10.22 8.85
CA HIS A 236 9.51 -10.64 10.21
C HIS A 236 8.84 -12.01 10.15
N ARG A 237 9.58 -13.05 10.55
CA ARG A 237 9.07 -14.42 10.51
C ARG A 237 8.19 -14.70 11.73
N VAL A 238 6.93 -15.04 11.50
CA VAL A 238 5.99 -15.41 12.57
C VAL A 238 6.06 -16.91 12.87
N ASN A 239 5.83 -17.31 14.12
CA ASN A 239 5.67 -18.73 14.44
C ASN A 239 4.22 -19.15 14.19
N PRO A 240 3.96 -20.05 13.23
CA PRO A 240 2.60 -20.34 12.77
C PRO A 240 1.74 -21.07 13.80
N ARG A 241 2.34 -21.60 14.86
CA ARG A 241 1.59 -22.19 15.98
C ARG A 241 0.91 -21.15 16.85
N HIS A 242 1.47 -19.95 16.93
CA HIS A 242 1.00 -18.89 17.82
C HIS A 242 0.42 -17.70 17.08
N GLY A 243 0.82 -17.50 15.81
CA GLY A 243 0.51 -16.27 15.08
C GLY A 243 1.25 -15.08 15.69
N LEU A 244 0.82 -13.87 15.32
CA LEU A 244 1.40 -12.62 15.81
C LEU A 244 1.22 -12.45 17.33
N THR A 245 2.31 -12.18 18.03
CA THR A 245 2.36 -11.98 19.48
C THR A 245 2.73 -10.55 19.87
N ASP A 246 2.66 -10.24 21.17
CA ASP A 246 3.12 -8.95 21.70
C ASP A 246 4.58 -8.63 21.35
N ALA A 247 5.44 -9.63 21.36
CA ALA A 247 6.85 -9.46 21.04
C ALA A 247 7.06 -9.11 19.55
N ASP A 248 6.23 -9.67 18.67
CA ASP A 248 6.27 -9.39 17.24
C ASP A 248 5.86 -7.94 16.96
N TYR A 249 4.73 -7.50 17.51
CA TYR A 249 4.29 -6.11 17.37
C TYR A 249 5.32 -5.10 17.92
N ASN A 250 5.95 -5.40 19.06
CA ASN A 250 7.00 -4.53 19.62
C ASN A 250 8.23 -4.46 18.68
N THR A 251 8.59 -5.57 18.05
CA THR A 251 9.70 -5.62 17.09
C THR A 251 9.38 -4.81 15.84
N ILE A 252 8.18 -5.01 15.28
CA ILE A 252 7.71 -4.30 14.08
C ILE A 252 7.59 -2.79 14.37
N ALA A 253 6.93 -2.39 15.45
CA ALA A 253 6.79 -0.99 15.83
C ALA A 253 8.16 -0.34 16.09
N GLY A 254 9.06 -1.04 16.79
CA GLY A 254 10.42 -0.57 17.05
C GLY A 254 11.24 -0.38 15.77
N TRP A 255 10.99 -1.16 14.72
CA TRP A 255 11.61 -0.95 13.41
C TRP A 255 10.98 0.23 12.65
N LEU A 256 9.65 0.34 12.65
CA LEU A 256 8.92 1.40 11.96
C LEU A 256 9.25 2.81 12.51
N MET A 257 9.53 2.91 13.82
CA MET A 257 9.91 4.17 14.47
C MET A 257 11.38 4.56 14.23
N LYS A 258 12.22 3.68 13.69
CA LYS A 258 13.60 4.06 13.33
C LYS A 258 13.57 4.80 12.00
N ASP A 259 13.95 6.07 12.04
CA ASP A 259 14.24 6.84 10.83
C ASP A 259 15.27 6.08 9.98
N GLY A 260 15.03 5.98 8.68
CA GLY A 260 15.93 5.30 7.73
C GLY A 260 17.29 5.98 7.56
N SER A 261 17.62 6.98 8.38
CA SER A 261 18.88 7.71 8.38
C SER A 261 19.90 7.06 9.32
N THR A 262 20.57 6.02 8.84
CA THR A 262 21.86 5.51 9.37
C THR A 262 22.43 4.60 8.27
N CYS A 263 23.58 4.80 7.60
CA CYS A 263 24.77 5.63 7.81
C CYS A 263 25.34 6.06 6.44
N MET A 264 25.51 7.36 6.20
CA MET A 264 26.65 7.85 5.42
C MET A 264 27.45 8.70 6.39
N ASN A 265 28.56 8.15 6.89
CA ASN A 265 29.75 8.83 7.39
C ASN A 265 30.50 7.87 8.30
N GLU A 266 31.44 7.12 7.72
CA GLU A 266 32.73 6.83 8.37
C GLU A 266 33.72 6.37 7.30
N GLU A 267 34.17 7.31 6.47
CA GLU A 267 35.52 7.24 5.91
C GLU A 267 36.23 8.57 6.17
N THR A 268 37.51 8.43 6.55
CA THR A 268 38.56 9.45 6.69
C THR A 268 38.73 10.10 8.08
N THR A 269 39.49 9.44 8.97
CA THR A 269 40.78 9.98 9.45
C THR A 269 41.52 8.99 10.37
N SER A 270 42.53 8.29 9.83
CA SER A 270 43.92 8.24 10.33
C SER A 270 44.74 7.26 9.48
#